data_AF-A0A426QZ17-F1
#
_entry.id   AF-A0A426QZ17-F1
#
_cell.length_a   1.000
_cell.length_b   1.000
_cell.length_c   1.000
_cell.angle_alpha   90.00
_cell.angle_beta   90.00
_cell.angle_gamma   90.00
#
_symmetry.space_group_name_H-M   'P 1'
#
loop_
_entity.id
_entity.type
_entity.pdbx_description
1 polymer ?
#
loop_
_entity_poly.entity_id
_entity_poly.type
_entity_poly.pdbx_seq_one_letter_code
_entity_poly.pdbx_strand_id
1 'polypeptide(L)' 'MISWPVAVTIASVCVGFVLFVSAAAGAQQRWNRRRVIALLVAAICCLSVVPLTVALAAAV' A
#
# COMPACT_ATOMS: atom_id res chain seq x y z
N MET A 1 22.55 3.25 9.92
CA MET A 1 22.42 2.20 8.89
C MET A 1 20.98 1.74 8.90
N ILE A 2 20.26 1.93 7.80
CA ILE A 2 18.83 1.56 7.73
C ILE A 2 18.74 0.03 7.62
N SER A 3 17.99 -0.60 8.51
CA SER A 3 17.81 -2.05 8.46
C SER A 3 17.03 -2.42 7.20
N TRP A 4 17.49 -3.44 6.47
CA TRP A 4 16.81 -3.97 5.28
C TRP A 4 15.28 -4.12 5.44
N PRO A 5 14.74 -4.70 6.53
CA PRO A 5 13.29 -4.77 6.74
C PRO A 5 12.61 -3.39 6.77
N VAL A 6 13.23 -2.39 7.38
CA VAL A 6 12.69 -1.02 7.46
C VAL A 6 12.62 -0.38 6.06
N ALA A 7 13.64 -0.59 5.23
CA ALA A 7 13.65 -0.10 3.85
C ALA A 7 12.51 -0.73 3.02
N VAL A 8 12.25 -2.03 3.19
CA VAL A 8 11.14 -2.74 2.53
C VAL A 8 9.79 -2.18 2.98
N THR A 9 9.60 -1.91 4.27
CA THR A 9 8.36 -1.31 4.79
C THR A 9 8.12 0.07 4.19
N ILE A 10 9.15 0.92 4.14
CA ILE A 10 9.06 2.27 3.56
C ILE A 10 8.67 2.19 2.08
N ALA A 11 9.36 1.34 1.30
CA ALA A 11 9.04 1.16 -0.11
C ALA A 11 7.61 0.68 -0.33
N SER A 12 7.13 -0.28 0.47
CA SER A 12 5.75 -0.76 0.39
C SER A 12 4.71 0.32 0.71
N VAL A 13 4.97 1.13 1.74
CA VAL A 13 4.08 2.24 2.10
C VAL A 13 4.03 3.28 0.99
N CYS A 14 5.16 3.62 0.37
CA CYS A 14 5.20 4.52 -0.77
C CYS A 14 4.37 4.00 -1.95
N VAL A 15 4.50 2.72 -2.30
CA VAL A 15 3.71 2.09 -3.38
C VAL A 15 2.23 2.09 -3.03
N GLY A 16 1.86 1.74 -1.80
CA GLY A 16 0.48 1.80 -1.32
C GLY A 16 -0.12 3.21 -1.40
N PHE A 17 0.66 4.24 -1.06
CA PHE A 17 0.23 5.64 -1.16
C PHE A 17 0.01 6.07 -2.61
N VAL A 18 0.90 5.69 -3.54
CA VAL A 18 0.72 6.00 -4.96
C VAL A 18 -0.54 5.35 -5.51
N LEU A 19 -0.80 4.09 -5.15
CA LEU A 19 -2.04 3.38 -5.52
C LEU A 19 -3.28 4.05 -4.92
N PHE A 20 -3.19 4.53 -3.67
CA PHE A 20 -4.29 5.23 -3.02
C PHE A 20 -4.59 6.58 -3.68
N VAL A 21 -3.55 7.38 -3.95
CA VAL A 21 -3.69 8.67 -4.64
C VAL A 21 -4.22 8.50 -6.05
N SER A 22 -3.77 7.48 -6.78
CA SER A 22 -4.30 7.18 -8.11
C SER A 22 -5.74 6.66 -8.07
N ALA A 23 -6.13 5.91 -7.05
CA ALA A 23 -7.53 5.57 -6.81
C ALA A 23 -8.39 6.83 -6.54
N ALA A 24 -7.90 7.74 -5.69
CA ALA A 24 -8.59 8.99 -5.36
C ALA A 24 -8.71 9.92 -6.58
N ALA A 25 -7.64 10.08 -7.36
CA ALA A 25 -7.64 10.82 -8.62
C ALA A 25 -8.59 10.18 -9.64
N GLY A 26 -8.58 8.85 -9.76
CA GLY A 26 -9.50 8.09 -10.60
C GLY A 26 -10.97 8.27 -10.19
N ALA A 27 -11.25 8.35 -8.89
CA ALA A 27 -12.60 8.64 -8.39
C ALA A 27 -13.08 10.04 -8.81
N GLN A 28 -12.21 11.04 -8.72
CA GLN A 28 -12.50 12.42 -9.16
C GLN A 28 -12.69 12.50 -10.68
N GLN A 29 -11.90 11.75 -11.46
CA GLN A 29 -11.98 11.66 -12.91
C GLN A 29 -13.11 10.74 -13.42
N ARG A 30 -14.03 10.29 -12.54
CA ARG A 30 -15.13 9.36 -12.86
C ARG A 30 -14.67 8.07 -13.55
N TRP A 31 -13.53 7.53 -13.16
CA TRP A 31 -13.09 6.22 -13.62
C TRP A 31 -14.12 5.15 -13.25
N ASN A 32 -14.09 4.07 -14.01
CA ASN A 32 -14.99 2.95 -13.80
C ASN A 32 -14.87 2.45 -12.36
N ARG A 33 -16.00 2.38 -11.62
CA ARG A 33 -16.00 2.15 -10.15
C ARG A 33 -15.21 0.90 -9.75
N ARG A 34 -15.26 -0.15 -10.58
CA ARG A 34 -14.47 -1.37 -10.39
C ARG A 34 -12.96 -1.12 -10.35
N ARG A 35 -12.42 -0.23 -11.18
CA ARG A 35 -10.98 0.09 -11.20
C ARG A 35 -10.56 0.86 -9.95
N VAL A 36 -11.37 1.82 -9.52
CA VAL A 36 -11.11 2.59 -8.29
C VAL A 36 -11.12 1.67 -7.07
N ILE A 37 -12.12 0.79 -6.96
CA ILE A 37 -12.22 -0.17 -5.86
C ILE A 37 -11.05 -1.15 -5.87
N ALA A 38 -10.67 -1.68 -7.04
CA ALA A 38 -9.53 -2.57 -7.16
C ALA A 38 -8.21 -1.90 -6.72
N LEU A 39 -7.98 -0.64 -7.13
CA LEU A 39 -6.81 0.13 -6.71
C LEU A 39 -6.82 0.40 -5.20
N LEU A 40 -7.98 0.71 -4.62
CA LEU A 40 -8.13 0.92 -3.19
C LEU A 40 -7.81 -0.35 -2.39
N VAL A 41 -8.35 -1.50 -2.81
CA VAL A 41 -8.09 -2.81 -2.17
C VAL A 41 -6.61 -3.17 -2.27
N ALA A 42 -5.99 -2.96 -3.43
CA ALA A 42 -4.56 -3.19 -3.63
C ALA A 42 -3.69 -2.30 -2.73
N ALA A 43 -4.05 -1.01 -2.60
CA ALA A 43 -3.37 -0.07 -1.71
C ALA A 43 -3.45 -0.52 -0.25
N ILE A 44 -4.64 -0.91 0.22
CA ILE A 44 -4.85 -1.40 1.59
C ILE A 44 -4.02 -2.67 1.82
N CYS A 45 -4.00 -3.62 0.88
CA CYS A 45 -3.16 -4.81 1.00
C CYS A 45 -1.67 -4.46 1.15
N CYS A 46 -1.12 -3.56 0.32
CA CYS A 46 0.28 -3.14 0.44
C CYS A 46 0.58 -2.43 1.76
N LEU A 47 -0.37 -1.64 2.26
CA LEU A 47 -0.25 -0.92 3.53
C LEU A 47 -0.44 -1.81 4.76
N SER A 48 -1.06 -2.98 4.62
CA SER A 48 -1.38 -3.86 5.75
C SER A 48 -0.46 -5.05 5.83
N VAL A 49 -0.32 -5.79 4.72
CA VAL A 49 0.35 -7.10 4.68
C VAL A 49 1.83 -6.96 4.99
N VAL A 50 2.51 -5.98 4.38
CA VAL A 50 3.96 -5.78 4.58
C VAL A 50 4.28 -5.40 6.03
N PRO A 51 3.70 -4.35 6.63
CA PRO A 51 3.96 -4.06 8.04
C PRO A 51 3.47 -5.17 8.98
N LEU A 52 2.41 -5.92 8.66
CA LEU A 52 2.05 -7.12 9.43
C LEU A 52 3.16 -8.16 9.43
N THR A 53 3.71 -8.49 8.25
CA THR A 53 4.77 -9.51 8.14
C THR A 53 6.04 -9.07 8.85
N VAL A 54 6.40 -7.80 8.77
CA VAL A 54 7.55 -7.24 9.50
C VAL A 54 7.31 -7.26 11.01
N ALA A 55 6.10 -6.91 11.46
CA ALA A 55 5.74 -6.96 12.87
C ALA A 55 5.72 -8.39 13.43
N LEU A 56 5.18 -9.35 12.67
CA LEU A 56 5.19 -10.78 13.01
C LEU A 56 6.62 -11.33 13.07
N ALA A 57 7.47 -10.96 12.12
CA ALA A 57 8.87 -11.37 12.08
C ALA A 57 9.74 -10.71 13.17
N ALA A 58 9.30 -9.57 13.73
CA ALA A 58 9.96 -8.93 14.87
C ALA A 58 9.42 -9.41 16.23
N ALA A 59 8.24 -10.04 16.25
CA ALA A 59 7.61 -10.59 17.45
C ALA A 59 8.01 -12.06 17.73
N VAL A 60 8.53 -12.77 16.71
CA VAL A 60 9.20 -14.09 16.81
C VAL A 60 10.69 -13.89 17.01
#